data_AF-A0A5Q4ZEE1-F1
#
_entry.id   AF-A0A5Q4ZEE1-F1
#
_cell.length_a   1.000
_cell.length_b   1.000
_cell.length_c   1.000
_cell.angle_alpha   90.00
_cell.angle_beta   90.00
_cell.angle_gamma   90.00
#
_symmetry.space_group_name_H-M   'P 1'
#
loop_
_entity.id
_entity.type
_entity.pdbx_description
1 polymer ?
#
loop_
_entity_poly.entity_id
_entity_poly.type
_entity_poly.pdbx_seq_one_letter_code
_entity_poly.pdbx_strand_id
1 'polypeptide(L)'
;MTIPDLMRYLHAHGPVDFALLLLTGAVSTRIAWRLMFADIPKGESVSRGGQILRWALFVTYATIALRVWFGWYWTPVEPSELTPDLFILAVVEIYRGDLRELWEVLGGVWKRSKLGRG
;
A
#
# COMPACT_ATOMS: atom_id res chain seq x y z
N MET A 1 -19.02 -15.77 -14.86
CA MET A 1 -19.41 -14.64 -14.00
C MET A 1 -19.43 -13.40 -14.88
N THR A 2 -20.56 -12.69 -14.95
CA THR A 2 -20.71 -11.49 -15.79
C THR A 2 -20.25 -10.23 -15.04
N ILE A 3 -20.03 -9.11 -15.73
CA ILE A 3 -19.68 -7.83 -15.09
C ILE A 3 -20.74 -7.41 -14.04
N PRO A 4 -22.05 -7.47 -14.33
CA PRO A 4 -23.08 -7.21 -13.32
C PRO A 4 -22.98 -8.11 -12.07
N ASP A 5 -22.64 -9.38 -12.24
CA ASP A 5 -22.47 -10.30 -11.11
C ASP A 5 -21.27 -9.89 -10.23
N LEU A 6 -20.18 -9.44 -10.86
CA LEU A 6 -18.98 -8.98 -10.17
C LEU A 6 -19.18 -7.64 -9.45
N MET A 7 -19.93 -6.72 -10.07
CA MET A 7 -20.33 -5.46 -9.42
C MET A 7 -21.16 -5.72 -8.16
N ARG A 8 -22.11 -6.65 -8.21
CA ARG A 8 -22.91 -7.04 -7.03
C ARG A 8 -22.06 -7.72 -5.96
N TYR A 9 -21.17 -8.62 -6.36
CA TYR A 9 -20.27 -9.32 -5.44
C TYR A 9 -19.37 -8.34 -4.66
N LEU A 10 -18.85 -7.32 -5.34
CA LEU A 10 -18.01 -6.29 -4.73
C LEU A 10 -18.80 -5.15 -4.07
N HIS A 11 -20.13 -5.24 -4.00
CA HIS A 11 -21.00 -4.17 -3.48
C HIS A 11 -20.78 -2.79 -4.15
N ALA A 12 -20.40 -2.78 -5.43
CA ALA A 12 -20.14 -1.55 -6.15
C ALA A 12 -21.44 -0.79 -6.44
N HIS A 13 -21.47 0.51 -6.12
CA HIS A 13 -22.64 1.37 -6.26
C HIS A 13 -22.81 1.93 -7.69
N GLY A 14 -21.86 1.65 -8.57
CA GLY A 14 -21.87 2.06 -9.97
C GLY A 14 -20.61 1.62 -10.72
N PRO A 15 -20.52 1.87 -12.04
CA PRO A 15 -19.38 1.45 -12.85
C PRO A 15 -18.08 2.17 -12.49
N VAL A 16 -18.15 3.43 -12.04
CA VAL A 16 -16.97 4.20 -11.59
C VAL A 16 -16.44 3.65 -10.26
N ASP A 17 -17.32 3.46 -9.28
CA ASP A 17 -16.98 2.84 -7.99
C ASP A 17 -16.40 1.44 -8.17
N PHE A 18 -16.99 0.65 -9.08
CA PHE A 18 -16.46 -0.65 -9.48
C PHE A 18 -15.03 -0.56 -10.05
N ALA A 19 -14.76 0.37 -10.96
CA ALA A 19 -13.43 0.58 -11.50
C ALA A 19 -12.43 1.03 -10.43
N LEU A 20 -12.84 1.91 -9.52
CA LEU A 20 -12.01 2.36 -8.40
C LEU A 20 -11.69 1.22 -7.44
N LEU A 21 -12.68 0.38 -7.07
CA LEU A 21 -12.46 -0.81 -6.25
C LEU A 21 -11.46 -1.77 -6.89
N LEU A 22 -11.60 -2.05 -8.19
CA LEU A 22 -10.64 -2.90 -8.92
C LEU A 22 -9.23 -2.30 -8.92
N LEU A 23 -9.11 -0.99 -9.12
CA LEU A 23 -7.82 -0.29 -9.07
C LEU A 23 -7.21 -0.35 -7.66
N THR A 24 -7.98 -0.07 -6.61
CA THR A 24 -7.53 -0.16 -5.21
C THR A 24 -7.06 -1.57 -4.87
N GLY A 25 -7.84 -2.59 -5.26
CA GLY A 25 -7.47 -3.99 -5.09
C GLY A 25 -6.18 -4.36 -5.81
N ALA A 26 -6.04 -3.96 -7.07
CA ALA A 26 -4.85 -4.22 -7.89
C ALA A 26 -3.59 -3.52 -7.35
N VAL A 27 -3.70 -2.21 -7.03
CA VAL A 27 -2.60 -1.41 -6.47
C VAL A 27 -2.16 -1.98 -5.13
N SER A 28 -3.10 -2.26 -4.23
CA SER A 28 -2.80 -2.83 -2.91
C SER A 28 -2.14 -4.20 -3.01
N THR A 29 -2.64 -5.05 -3.92
CA THR A 29 -2.03 -6.36 -4.20
C THR A 29 -0.60 -6.20 -4.70
N ARG A 30 -0.36 -5.24 -5.61
CA ARG A 30 0.97 -4.97 -6.15
C ARG A 30 1.95 -4.46 -5.09
N ILE A 31 1.51 -3.55 -4.22
CA ILE A 31 2.30 -3.07 -3.08
C ILE A 31 2.65 -4.25 -2.17
N ALA A 32 1.66 -5.01 -1.72
CA ALA A 32 1.87 -6.16 -0.84
C ALA A 32 2.82 -7.18 -1.48
N TRP A 33 2.67 -7.46 -2.77
CA TRP A 33 3.57 -8.35 -3.51
C TRP A 33 5.01 -7.82 -3.52
N ARG A 34 5.22 -6.55 -3.87
CA ARG A 34 6.56 -5.95 -3.88
C ARG A 34 7.21 -5.93 -2.50
N LEU A 35 6.43 -5.66 -1.45
CA LEU A 35 6.90 -5.72 -0.08
C LEU A 35 7.18 -7.16 0.36
N MET A 36 6.44 -8.17 -0.13
CA MET A 36 6.72 -9.57 0.20
C MET A 36 8.01 -10.05 -0.49
N PHE A 37 8.20 -9.69 -1.75
CA PHE A 37 9.32 -10.09 -2.60
C PHE A 37 10.33 -8.95 -2.82
N ALA A 38 10.64 -8.20 -1.77
CA ALA A 38 11.63 -7.13 -1.85
C ALA A 38 13.00 -7.68 -2.26
N ASP A 39 13.66 -6.97 -3.17
CA ASP A 39 14.98 -7.35 -3.70
C ASP A 39 16.07 -6.84 -2.75
N ILE A 40 16.32 -7.59 -1.66
CA ILE A 40 17.36 -7.26 -0.68
C ILE A 40 18.66 -7.97 -1.09
N PRO A 41 19.75 -7.21 -1.36
CA PRO A 41 21.05 -7.80 -1.69
C PRO A 41 21.53 -8.77 -0.60
N LYS A 42 21.99 -9.95 -1.02
CA LYS A 42 22.53 -10.96 -0.09
C LYS A 42 23.74 -10.40 0.64
N GLY A 43 23.67 -10.31 1.96
CA GLY A 43 24.75 -9.84 2.82
C GLY A 43 24.57 -8.44 3.39
N GLU A 44 23.53 -7.70 2.98
CA GLU A 44 23.22 -6.41 3.60
C GLU A 44 22.50 -6.56 4.95
N SER A 45 22.89 -5.70 5.89
CA SER A 45 22.23 -5.58 7.19
C SER A 45 20.85 -4.97 6.99
N VAL A 46 19.81 -5.77 7.19
CA VAL A 46 18.44 -5.27 7.15
C VAL A 46 18.19 -4.50 8.45
N SER A 47 17.98 -3.19 8.35
CA SER A 47 17.67 -2.37 9.53
C SER A 47 16.37 -2.86 10.17
N ARG A 48 16.36 -3.04 11.51
CA ARG A 48 15.13 -3.46 12.23
C ARG A 48 13.97 -2.50 11.98
N GLY A 49 14.26 -1.20 11.87
CA GLY A 49 13.27 -0.17 11.55
C GLY A 49 12.66 -0.34 10.15
N GLY A 50 13.50 -0.56 9.14
CA GLY A 50 13.05 -0.84 7.77
C GLY A 50 12.23 -2.13 7.67
N GLN A 51 12.59 -3.18 8.42
CA GLN A 51 11.80 -4.41 8.50
C GLN A 51 10.42 -4.17 9.11
N ILE A 52 10.35 -3.43 10.23
CA ILE A 52 9.09 -3.12 10.90
C ILE A 52 8.20 -2.29 9.97
N LEU A 53 8.75 -1.26 9.31
CA LEU A 53 8.00 -0.44 8.36
C LEU A 53 7.47 -1.27 7.18
N ARG A 54 8.32 -2.13 6.60
CA ARG A 54 7.95 -3.03 5.52
C ARG A 54 6.82 -3.98 5.94
N TRP A 55 6.92 -4.59 7.11
CA TRP A 55 5.89 -5.49 7.62
C TRP A 55 4.58 -4.77 7.93
N ALA A 56 4.64 -3.58 8.53
CA ALA A 56 3.47 -2.77 8.80
C ALA A 56 2.73 -2.43 7.51
N LEU A 57 3.43 -1.93 6.49
CA LEU A 57 2.85 -1.63 5.19
C LEU A 57 2.33 -2.89 4.50
N PHE A 58 3.08 -4.00 4.54
CA PHE A 58 2.63 -5.26 3.97
C PHE A 58 1.29 -5.71 4.57
N VAL A 59 1.17 -5.73 5.90
CA VAL A 59 -0.07 -6.16 6.58
C VAL A 59 -1.23 -5.22 6.23
N THR A 60 -1.01 -3.91 6.20
CA THR A 60 -2.02 -2.93 5.83
C THR A 60 -2.52 -3.17 4.39
N TYR A 61 -1.61 -3.23 3.42
CA TYR A 61 -1.98 -3.38 2.00
C TYR A 61 -2.50 -4.77 1.65
N ALA A 62 -1.99 -5.82 2.29
CA ALA A 62 -2.55 -7.15 2.17
C ALA A 62 -3.99 -7.19 2.71
N THR A 63 -4.25 -6.54 3.84
CA THR A 63 -5.60 -6.46 4.43
C THR A 63 -6.57 -5.71 3.51
N ILE A 64 -6.14 -4.59 2.93
CA ILE A 64 -6.96 -3.82 1.97
C ILE A 64 -7.25 -4.68 0.73
N ALA A 65 -6.22 -5.30 0.14
CA ALA A 65 -6.38 -6.19 -1.01
C ALA A 65 -7.38 -7.32 -0.73
N LEU A 66 -7.23 -8.02 0.41
CA LEU A 66 -8.16 -9.07 0.82
C LEU A 66 -9.58 -8.52 0.97
N ARG A 67 -9.76 -7.38 1.65
CA ARG A 67 -11.09 -6.78 1.80
C ARG A 67 -11.74 -6.47 0.47
N VAL A 68 -10.99 -5.93 -0.51
CA VAL A 68 -11.50 -5.69 -1.85
C VAL A 68 -11.87 -7.01 -2.53
N TRP A 69 -10.96 -7.98 -2.57
CA TRP A 69 -11.20 -9.23 -3.30
C TRP A 69 -12.29 -10.12 -2.68
N PHE A 70 -12.56 -9.98 -1.38
CA PHE A 70 -13.65 -10.67 -0.69
C PHE A 70 -14.97 -9.85 -0.66
N GLY A 71 -15.01 -8.66 -1.26
CA GLY A 71 -16.22 -7.82 -1.29
C GLY A 71 -16.60 -7.23 0.08
N TRP A 72 -15.64 -7.08 0.99
CA TRP A 72 -15.82 -6.49 2.32
C TRP A 72 -15.68 -4.96 2.35
N TYR A 73 -15.64 -4.31 1.19
CA TYR A 73 -15.72 -2.85 1.07
C TYR A 73 -17.18 -2.43 0.97
N TRP A 74 -17.70 -1.83 2.05
CA TRP A 74 -19.12 -1.45 2.14
C TRP A 74 -19.33 0.05 1.86
N THR A 75 -18.24 0.81 1.83
CA THR A 75 -18.24 2.24 1.51
C THR A 75 -17.76 2.46 0.07
N PRO A 76 -18.37 3.40 -0.67
CA PRO A 76 -17.89 3.77 -1.99
C PRO A 76 -16.46 4.31 -1.90
N VAL A 77 -15.62 3.96 -2.87
CA VAL A 77 -14.22 4.40 -2.90
C VAL A 77 -14.16 5.79 -3.53
N GLU A 78 -13.57 6.74 -2.80
CA GLU A 78 -13.32 8.07 -3.37
C GLU A 78 -12.02 8.08 -4.19
N PRO A 79 -11.94 8.78 -5.33
CA PRO A 79 -10.71 8.92 -6.11
C PRO A 79 -9.53 9.50 -5.30
N SER A 80 -9.83 10.31 -4.28
CA SER A 80 -8.88 10.89 -3.34
C SER A 80 -8.11 9.81 -2.56
N GLU A 81 -8.76 8.69 -2.24
CA GLU A 81 -8.17 7.57 -1.48
C GLU A 81 -7.13 6.80 -2.30
N LEU A 82 -7.26 6.78 -3.63
CA LEU A 82 -6.32 6.08 -4.52
C LEU A 82 -5.00 6.84 -4.67
N THR A 83 -5.01 8.17 -4.51
CA THR A 83 -3.83 9.03 -4.67
C THR A 83 -2.68 8.65 -3.72
N PRO A 84 -2.88 8.52 -2.40
CA PRO A 84 -1.82 8.08 -1.49
C PRO A 84 -1.34 6.64 -1.80
N ASP A 85 -2.22 5.75 -2.22
CA ASP A 85 -1.86 4.37 -2.55
C ASP A 85 -0.96 4.29 -3.79
N LEU A 86 -1.26 5.08 -4.82
CA LEU A 86 -0.41 5.20 -6.01
C LEU A 86 0.96 5.80 -5.66
N PHE A 87 0.99 6.79 -4.75
CA PHE A 87 2.24 7.35 -4.26
C PHE A 87 3.06 6.32 -3.50
N ILE A 88 2.43 5.54 -2.61
CA ILE A 88 3.11 4.47 -1.86
C ILE A 88 3.59 3.38 -2.82
N LEU A 89 2.80 3.00 -3.83
CA LEU A 89 3.25 2.07 -4.87
C LEU A 89 4.47 2.60 -5.60
N ALA A 90 4.48 3.87 -6.01
CA ALA A 90 5.62 4.48 -6.67
C ALA A 90 6.88 4.44 -5.79
N VAL A 91 6.75 4.78 -4.50
CA VAL A 91 7.84 4.69 -3.52
C VAL A 91 8.33 3.25 -3.41
N VAL A 92 7.44 2.29 -3.18
CA VAL A 92 7.80 0.87 -3.02
C VAL A 92 8.47 0.31 -4.28
N GLU A 93 8.05 0.73 -5.48
CA GLU A 93 8.68 0.35 -6.75
C GLU A 93 10.07 0.98 -6.92
N ILE A 94 10.25 2.26 -6.59
CA ILE A 94 11.55 2.97 -6.65
C ILE A 94 12.56 2.28 -5.73
N TYR A 95 12.16 2.02 -4.49
CA TYR A 95 13.00 1.35 -3.49
C TYR A 95 13.02 -0.17 -3.64
N ARG A 96 12.35 -0.74 -4.68
CA ARG A 96 12.25 -2.18 -4.93
C ARG A 96 11.81 -3.01 -3.72
N GLY A 97 11.04 -2.40 -2.82
CA GLY A 97 10.59 -2.98 -1.55
C GLY A 97 11.59 -2.90 -0.39
N ASP A 98 12.81 -2.38 -0.57
CA ASP A 98 13.74 -2.10 0.53
C ASP A 98 13.52 -0.70 1.12
N LEU A 99 12.79 -0.66 2.24
CA LEU A 99 12.41 0.58 2.90
C LEU A 99 13.41 1.06 3.95
N ARG A 100 14.64 0.52 3.97
CA ARG A 100 15.67 0.95 4.92
C ARG A 100 16.03 2.43 4.76
N GLU A 101 16.35 2.86 3.55
CA GLU A 101 16.72 4.26 3.29
C GLU A 101 15.57 5.21 3.62
N LEU A 102 14.35 4.81 3.26
CA LEU A 102 13.14 5.55 3.60
C LEU A 102 12.99 5.73 5.13
N TRP A 103 13.23 4.66 5.90
CA TRP A 103 13.17 4.72 7.37
C TRP A 103 14.23 5.67 7.95
N GLU A 104 15.45 5.64 7.44
CA GLU A 104 16.53 6.54 7.88
C GLU A 104 16.19 8.01 7.58
N VAL A 105 15.66 8.30 6.39
CA VAL A 105 15.19 9.63 6.01
C VAL A 105 14.06 10.11 6.91
N LEU A 106 13.04 9.28 7.15
CA LEU A 106 11.92 9.62 8.02
C LEU A 106 12.37 9.87 9.47
N GLY A 107 13.27 9.04 9.99
CA GLY A 107 13.88 9.23 11.31
C GLY A 107 14.68 10.55 11.41
N GLY A 108 15.40 10.92 10.34
CA GLY A 108 16.13 12.18 10.26
C GLY A 108 15.24 13.42 10.18
N VAL A 109 14.11 13.35 9.45
CA VAL A 109 13.10 14.42 9.40
C VAL A 109 12.44 14.61 10.76
N TRP A 110 12.08 13.52 11.44
CA TRP A 110 11.46 13.57 12.77
C TRP A 110 12.37 14.22 13.82
N LYS A 111 13.67 13.91 13.80
CA LYS A 111 14.63 14.54 14.72
C LYS A 111 14.77 16.04 14.46
N ARG A 112 14.81 16.48 13.19
CA ARG A 112 14.89 17.90 12.82
C ARG A 112 13.65 18.69 13.21
N SER A 113 12.45 18.13 13.06
CA SER A 113 11.21 18.82 13.43
C SER A 113 11.06 19.01 14.94
N LYS A 114 11.66 18.13 15.77
CA LYS A 114 11.71 18.31 17.23
C LYS A 114 12.74 19.34 17.69
N LEU A 115 13.86 19.49 16.99
CA LEU A 115 14.92 20.45 17.33
C LEU A 115 14.58 21.90 16.92
N GLY A 116 13.77 22.10 15.88
CA GLY A 116 13.35 23.43 15.42
C GLY A 116 12.18 24.07 16.19
N ARG A 117 11.76 23.50 17.33
CA ARG A 117 10.67 24.02 18.19
C ARG A 117 11.15 24.41 19.60
N GLY A 118 12.47 24.51 19.80
CA GLY A 118 13.08 24.96 21.06
C GLY A 118 13.35 26.45 21.06
#